data_AF-A0A172XS16-F1
#
_entry.id   AF-A0A172XS16-F1
#
_cell.length_a   1.000
_cell.length_b   1.000
_cell.length_c   1.000
_cell.angle_alpha   90.00
_cell.angle_beta   90.00
_cell.angle_gamma   90.00
#
_symmetry.space_group_name_H-M   'P 1'
#
loop_
_entity.id
_entity.type
_entity.pdbx_description
1 polymer ?
#
loop_
_entity_poly.entity_id
_entity_poly.type
_entity_poly.pdbx_seq_one_letter_code
_entity_poly.pdbx_strand_id
1 'polypeptide(L)'
;MGDGNNGGGGGDGSGGGSGGGGYGDNDNPIIGGNDGPCTPNGVLTGPQIPNDDIGMNPCGGGIPTIPNVENPPTPCEKLKDLLTPSKANLKPLITNGMFSYINSGNKGEAGLYLRKDSAGNITTEIAPPSDTLSLPPKWGTSYYSMAHTHPKIAYPMFSYSDMMVLYNLEMKAYQYNNGHTSFLLVCEDENGVKQTYAIVFENIGQQVEDVWANPENIGLEPKQIVEKMDKAFKDKYDTESEKSNPNYERVFLQLNFGTNIGLYKASSDLTNWSKLTISENSDTAVVTPVNCN
;
A
#
# COMPACT_ATOMS: atom_id res chain seq x y z
N MET A 1 29.80 -37.78 27.88
CA MET A 1 31.12 -37.40 28.43
C MET A 1 31.27 -35.91 28.21
N GLY A 2 31.32 -35.14 29.30
CA GLY A 2 31.40 -33.67 29.28
C GLY A 2 30.33 -33.02 30.13
N ASP A 3 30.50 -33.14 31.45
CA ASP A 3 29.72 -32.50 32.53
C ASP A 3 29.96 -30.99 32.63
N GLY A 4 29.06 -30.23 33.28
CA GLY A 4 29.35 -28.83 33.62
C GLY A 4 28.26 -27.92 34.22
N ASN A 5 27.51 -28.41 35.20
CA ASN A 5 26.89 -27.74 36.36
C ASN A 5 26.83 -26.18 36.55
N ASN A 6 25.60 -25.73 36.90
CA ASN A 6 25.18 -25.03 38.15
C ASN A 6 25.24 -23.50 38.37
N GLY A 7 24.18 -22.99 39.00
CA GLY A 7 24.07 -21.71 39.76
C GLY A 7 22.87 -20.85 39.31
N GLY A 8 21.88 -20.45 40.11
CA GLY A 8 21.69 -20.40 41.57
C GLY A 8 21.39 -18.95 42.03
N GLY A 9 20.23 -18.71 42.65
CA GLY A 9 19.85 -17.47 43.37
C GLY A 9 18.64 -16.74 42.74
N GLY A 10 17.51 -16.47 43.40
CA GLY A 10 17.22 -16.34 44.83
C GLY A 10 17.25 -14.86 45.24
N GLY A 11 16.09 -14.22 45.40
CA GLY A 11 15.99 -12.82 45.81
C GLY A 11 14.56 -12.35 46.01
N ASP A 12 14.06 -12.55 47.23
CA ASP A 12 12.86 -11.90 47.78
C ASP A 12 13.14 -10.41 48.08
N GLY A 13 12.13 -9.56 47.95
CA GLY A 13 12.23 -8.14 48.31
C GLY A 13 10.86 -7.49 48.52
N SER A 14 10.44 -7.45 49.78
CA SER A 14 9.22 -6.83 50.29
C SER A 14 9.36 -5.31 50.50
N GLY A 15 8.23 -4.59 50.45
CA GLY A 15 8.03 -3.23 50.99
C GLY A 15 6.88 -2.53 50.23
N GLY A 16 5.74 -2.15 50.79
CA GLY A 16 5.42 -1.71 52.14
C GLY A 16 5.38 -0.17 52.17
N GLY A 17 4.18 0.44 52.26
CA GLY A 17 4.06 1.89 52.43
C GLY A 17 2.65 2.46 52.21
N SER A 18 1.91 2.64 53.30
CA SER A 18 0.62 3.33 53.41
C SER A 18 0.79 4.81 53.78
N GLY A 19 -0.22 5.65 53.46
CA GLY A 19 -0.45 6.99 54.02
C GLY A 19 -1.20 7.89 53.01
N GLY A 20 -2.34 8.54 53.27
CA GLY A 20 -3.03 8.87 54.51
C GLY A 20 -2.85 10.37 54.86
N GLY A 21 -3.89 11.18 54.62
CA GLY A 21 -4.03 12.60 55.04
C GLY A 21 -4.23 13.54 53.83
N GLY A 22 -5.27 14.37 53.68
CA GLY A 22 -6.27 14.87 54.63
C GLY A 22 -5.79 16.16 55.29
N TYR A 23 -6.13 17.32 54.71
CA TYR A 23 -6.51 18.61 55.32
C TYR A 23 -6.22 19.82 54.41
N GLY A 24 -7.16 20.76 54.34
CA GLY A 24 -6.84 22.17 54.04
C GLY A 24 -7.86 22.93 53.19
N ASP A 25 -9.09 23.07 53.68
CA ASP A 25 -9.91 24.23 53.33
C ASP A 25 -9.13 25.50 53.68
N ASN A 26 -8.94 26.37 52.70
CA ASN A 26 -8.65 27.77 52.92
C ASN A 26 -9.54 28.59 51.99
N ASP A 27 -10.70 28.94 52.53
CA ASP A 27 -11.43 30.14 52.15
C ASP A 27 -10.48 31.33 52.12
N ASN A 28 -10.28 31.90 50.94
CA ASN A 28 -9.90 33.29 50.82
C ASN A 28 -10.77 33.93 49.72
N PRO A 29 -11.67 34.86 50.07
CA PRO A 29 -12.45 35.57 49.08
C PRO A 29 -11.63 36.74 48.51
N ILE A 30 -12.21 37.35 47.48
CA ILE A 30 -11.90 38.66 46.90
C ILE A 30 -10.76 38.64 45.85
N ILE A 31 -11.09 38.89 44.58
CA ILE A 31 -11.02 40.20 43.90
C ILE A 31 -11.33 39.95 42.41
N GLY A 32 -12.35 40.65 41.90
CA GLY A 32 -12.67 40.70 40.48
C GLY A 32 -11.48 41.20 39.65
N GLY A 33 -11.07 40.39 38.68
CA GLY A 33 -10.02 40.72 37.73
C GLY A 33 -10.61 40.79 36.32
N ASN A 34 -10.58 41.99 35.76
CA ASN A 34 -10.81 42.36 34.36
C ASN A 34 -10.82 41.21 33.34
N ASP A 35 -11.93 41.07 32.63
CA ASP A 35 -12.02 40.37 31.34
C ASP A 35 -11.14 41.08 30.31
N GLY A 36 -9.85 40.73 30.29
CA GLY A 36 -8.98 40.98 29.15
C GLY A 36 -9.41 40.10 27.97
N PRO A 37 -9.30 40.59 26.72
CA PRO A 37 -9.68 39.80 25.55
C PRO A 37 -8.80 38.54 25.45
N CYS A 38 -9.43 37.38 25.45
CA CYS A 38 -8.78 36.10 25.27
C CYS A 38 -8.11 36.03 23.89
N THR A 39 -6.80 35.79 23.83
CA THR A 39 -6.10 35.40 22.61
C THR A 39 -6.22 33.88 22.42
N PRO A 40 -6.83 33.37 21.34
CA PRO A 40 -7.02 31.94 21.14
C PRO A 40 -5.72 31.32 20.62
N ASN A 41 -4.79 30.99 21.51
CA ASN A 41 -3.59 30.23 21.17
C ASN A 41 -3.67 28.84 21.80
N GLY A 42 -4.29 27.92 21.07
CA GLY A 42 -4.38 26.51 21.44
C GLY A 42 -4.96 25.68 20.30
N VAL A 43 -4.36 25.75 19.11
CA VAL A 43 -4.70 24.82 18.02
C VAL A 43 -3.96 23.51 18.28
N LEU A 44 -4.70 22.43 18.48
CA LEU A 44 -4.14 21.08 18.49
C LEU A 44 -3.72 20.73 17.06
N THR A 45 -2.43 20.43 16.84
CA THR A 45 -1.85 20.16 15.51
C THR A 45 -1.63 18.67 15.22
N GLY A 46 -2.43 17.77 15.82
CA GLY A 46 -2.29 16.32 15.64
C GLY A 46 -3.63 15.56 15.54
N PRO A 47 -3.61 14.27 15.09
CA PRO A 47 -4.81 13.44 15.04
C PRO A 47 -5.33 13.17 16.45
N GLN A 48 -6.62 13.41 16.70
CA GLN A 48 -7.24 13.08 17.96
C GLN A 48 -7.60 11.60 18.03
N ILE A 49 -7.24 10.94 19.13
CA ILE A 49 -7.68 9.58 19.45
C ILE A 49 -8.98 9.63 20.27
N PRO A 50 -9.86 8.60 20.21
CA PRO A 50 -11.10 8.56 20.97
C PRO A 50 -10.80 8.37 22.46
N ASN A 51 -10.41 9.46 23.14
CA ASN A 51 -10.27 9.69 24.59
C ASN A 51 -9.34 10.88 24.92
N ASP A 52 -8.98 11.74 23.95
CA ASP A 52 -8.24 12.97 24.29
C ASP A 52 -9.09 13.87 25.21
N ASP A 53 -8.67 13.96 26.47
CA ASP A 53 -9.27 14.81 27.50
C ASP A 53 -8.94 16.28 27.18
N ILE A 54 -9.82 16.90 26.39
CA ILE A 54 -9.85 18.35 26.18
C ILE A 54 -10.38 19.01 27.46
N GLY A 55 -9.51 19.10 28.47
CA GLY A 55 -9.84 19.56 29.81
C GLY A 55 -10.83 20.73 29.82
N MET A 56 -11.83 20.65 30.71
CA MET A 56 -12.88 21.65 30.84
C MET A 56 -12.32 23.02 31.26
N ASN A 57 -11.95 23.84 30.28
CA ASN A 57 -11.63 25.25 30.52
C ASN A 57 -12.95 26.05 30.56
N PRO A 58 -13.14 27.00 31.50
CA PRO A 58 -14.40 27.74 31.63
C PRO A 58 -14.64 28.76 30.51
N CYS A 59 -13.70 28.90 29.58
CA CYS A 59 -13.86 29.67 28.35
C CYS A 59 -14.27 28.69 27.24
N GLY A 60 -15.59 28.60 27.00
CA GLY A 60 -16.24 27.67 26.05
C GLY A 60 -15.32 27.13 24.96
N GLY A 61 -14.99 25.85 25.06
CA GLY A 61 -14.19 25.13 24.09
C GLY A 61 -14.74 25.36 22.70
N GLY A 62 -13.91 25.94 21.82
CA GLY A 62 -14.22 25.99 20.40
C GLY A 62 -14.56 24.58 19.94
N ILE A 63 -15.71 24.42 19.28
CA ILE A 63 -16.08 23.17 18.65
C ILE A 63 -14.86 22.74 17.83
N PRO A 64 -14.26 21.56 18.08
CA PRO A 64 -13.19 21.07 17.24
C PRO A 64 -13.69 21.08 15.81
N THR A 65 -13.16 21.98 14.98
CA THR A 65 -13.38 21.89 13.55
C THR A 65 -12.68 20.61 13.16
N ILE A 66 -13.45 19.55 12.96
CA ILE A 66 -12.97 18.30 12.38
C ILE A 66 -12.15 18.74 11.16
N PRO A 67 -10.83 18.45 11.10
CA PRO A 67 -10.05 18.78 9.92
C PRO A 67 -10.81 18.19 8.73
N ASN A 68 -11.02 19.00 7.70
CA ASN A 68 -11.64 18.55 6.47
C ASN A 68 -10.70 17.53 5.82
N VAL A 69 -10.75 16.29 6.30
CA VAL A 69 -10.03 15.17 5.71
C VAL A 69 -10.78 14.89 4.43
N GLU A 70 -10.21 15.35 3.32
CA GLU A 70 -10.66 14.99 1.99
C GLU A 70 -10.80 13.47 1.95
N ASN A 71 -11.96 12.96 1.51
CA ASN A 71 -12.15 11.52 1.40
C ASN A 71 -10.99 10.95 0.57
N PRO A 72 -10.37 9.84 1.01
CA PRO A 72 -9.29 9.25 0.25
C PRO A 72 -9.79 8.96 -1.17
N PRO A 73 -9.02 9.29 -2.21
CA PRO A 73 -9.48 9.12 -3.58
C PRO A 73 -9.83 7.65 -3.83
N THR A 74 -10.77 7.41 -4.73
CA THR A 74 -11.08 6.05 -5.18
C THR A 74 -9.89 5.49 -5.98
N PRO A 75 -9.70 4.16 -6.03
CA PRO A 75 -8.70 3.54 -6.90
C PRO A 75 -8.70 4.07 -8.34
N CYS A 76 -9.88 4.26 -8.93
CA CYS A 76 -10.02 4.78 -10.29
C CYS A 76 -9.47 6.22 -10.43
N GLU A 77 -9.76 7.10 -9.48
CA GLU A 77 -9.25 8.48 -9.48
C GLU A 77 -7.72 8.51 -9.34
N LYS A 78 -7.16 7.67 -8.46
CA LYS A 78 -5.70 7.53 -8.29
C LYS A 78 -5.03 7.13 -9.61
N LEU A 79 -5.57 6.12 -10.28
CA LEU A 79 -5.00 5.61 -11.53
C LEU A 79 -5.19 6.59 -12.69
N LYS A 80 -6.27 7.37 -12.71
CA LYS A 80 -6.48 8.45 -13.68
C LYS A 80 -5.40 9.53 -13.57
N ASP A 81 -5.02 9.91 -12.35
CA ASP A 81 -3.96 10.89 -12.12
C ASP A 81 -2.60 10.41 -12.67
N LEU A 82 -2.37 9.10 -12.77
CA LEU A 82 -1.13 8.56 -13.34
C LEU A 82 -1.01 8.85 -14.85
N LEU A 83 -2.12 8.84 -15.58
CA LEU A 83 -2.14 9.05 -17.04
C LEU A 83 -2.40 10.51 -17.42
N THR A 84 -2.83 11.34 -16.46
CA THR A 84 -3.21 12.73 -16.71
C THR A 84 -1.98 13.61 -17.00
N PRO A 85 -1.95 14.39 -18.11
CA PRO A 85 -0.78 15.18 -18.48
C PRO A 85 -0.36 16.27 -17.49
N SER A 86 -1.30 16.83 -16.74
CA SER A 86 -1.04 17.83 -15.68
C SER A 86 -0.68 17.23 -14.32
N LYS A 87 -0.58 15.90 -14.23
CA LYS A 87 -0.29 15.14 -13.01
C LYS A 87 0.99 14.32 -13.22
N ALA A 88 0.94 12.98 -13.16
CA ALA A 88 2.14 12.16 -13.33
C ALA A 88 2.57 12.01 -14.80
N ASN A 89 1.63 12.13 -15.75
CA ASN A 89 1.88 12.07 -17.19
C ASN A 89 2.70 10.81 -17.62
N LEU A 90 2.30 9.63 -17.16
CA LEU A 90 3.06 8.39 -17.43
C LEU A 90 2.94 7.90 -18.87
N LYS A 91 1.91 8.32 -19.63
CA LYS A 91 1.67 7.87 -21.00
C LYS A 91 2.93 7.91 -21.89
N PRO A 92 3.64 9.05 -22.07
CA PRO A 92 4.87 9.09 -22.88
C PRO A 92 6.00 8.20 -22.33
N LEU A 93 6.12 8.02 -21.01
CA LEU A 93 7.15 7.19 -20.40
C LEU A 93 6.88 5.69 -20.65
N ILE A 94 5.61 5.30 -20.63
CA ILE A 94 5.17 3.95 -20.96
C ILE A 94 5.36 3.70 -22.46
N THR A 95 4.82 4.56 -23.33
CA THR A 95 4.84 4.31 -24.79
C THR A 95 6.22 4.44 -25.40
N ASN A 96 7.00 5.44 -24.99
CA ASN A 96 8.29 5.73 -25.63
C ASN A 96 9.46 5.07 -24.89
N GLY A 97 9.30 4.78 -23.59
CA GLY A 97 10.31 4.11 -22.77
C GLY A 97 10.05 2.61 -22.64
N MET A 98 9.02 2.26 -21.87
CA MET A 98 8.79 0.86 -21.45
C MET A 98 8.39 -0.06 -22.61
N PHE A 99 7.48 0.35 -23.49
CA PHE A 99 7.14 -0.44 -24.68
C PHE A 99 8.34 -0.61 -25.63
N SER A 100 9.14 0.44 -25.81
CA SER A 100 10.38 0.38 -26.60
C SER A 100 11.38 -0.60 -26.00
N TYR A 101 11.53 -0.62 -24.68
CA TYR A 101 12.43 -1.53 -23.97
C TYR A 101 12.02 -3.00 -24.16
N ILE A 102 10.72 -3.30 -24.11
CA ILE A 102 10.20 -4.65 -24.39
C ILE A 102 10.48 -5.03 -25.86
N ASN A 103 10.29 -4.10 -26.79
CA ASN A 103 10.52 -4.34 -28.22
C ASN A 103 11.99 -4.62 -28.57
N SER A 104 12.95 -4.09 -27.80
CA SER A 104 14.37 -4.39 -28.02
C SER A 104 14.79 -5.81 -27.61
N GLY A 105 13.88 -6.62 -27.06
CA GLY A 105 14.15 -8.03 -26.72
C GLY A 105 15.06 -8.21 -25.51
N ASN A 106 15.09 -7.22 -24.61
CA ASN A 106 15.83 -7.33 -23.36
C ASN A 106 15.25 -8.45 -22.49
N LYS A 107 16.14 -9.13 -21.75
CA LYS A 107 15.78 -10.27 -20.90
C LYS A 107 15.47 -9.89 -19.45
N GLY A 108 15.84 -8.68 -19.03
CA GLY A 108 15.51 -8.18 -17.71
C GLY A 108 14.41 -7.13 -17.77
N GLU A 109 14.32 -6.32 -16.73
CA GLU A 109 13.25 -5.35 -16.53
C GLU A 109 13.75 -3.91 -16.62
N ALA A 110 12.87 -3.01 -17.06
CA ALA A 110 13.01 -1.56 -16.91
C ALA A 110 11.81 -1.01 -16.14
N GLY A 111 11.97 0.15 -15.52
CA GLY A 111 10.91 0.68 -14.69
C GLY A 111 11.05 2.16 -14.36
N LEU A 112 10.14 2.62 -13.54
CA LEU A 112 10.08 3.99 -13.06
C LEU A 112 9.50 4.03 -11.66
N TYR A 113 9.94 5.01 -10.88
CA TYR A 113 9.47 5.27 -9.53
C TYR A 113 8.82 6.65 -9.49
N LEU A 114 7.65 6.75 -8.87
CA LEU A 114 6.94 8.01 -8.70
C LEU A 114 7.02 8.46 -7.26
N ARG A 115 7.34 9.73 -7.09
CA ARG A 115 7.33 10.41 -5.81
C ARG A 115 6.29 11.51 -5.82
N LYS A 116 5.56 11.66 -4.72
CA LYS A 116 4.63 12.77 -4.48
C LYS A 116 5.06 13.44 -3.19
N ASP A 117 5.27 14.74 -3.20
CA ASP A 117 5.61 15.51 -2.00
C ASP A 117 4.35 15.99 -1.24
N SER A 118 4.54 16.63 -0.09
CA SER A 118 3.43 17.13 0.73
C SER A 118 2.64 18.27 0.09
N ALA A 119 3.19 18.91 -0.95
CA ALA A 119 2.48 19.92 -1.74
C ALA A 119 1.71 19.29 -2.93
N GLY A 120 1.80 17.96 -3.09
CA GLY A 120 1.16 17.21 -4.17
C GLY A 120 1.93 17.24 -5.49
N ASN A 121 3.17 17.75 -5.53
CA ASN A 121 3.99 17.71 -6.73
C ASN A 121 4.45 16.27 -6.98
N ILE A 122 4.22 15.80 -8.21
CA ILE A 122 4.63 14.45 -8.63
C ILE A 122 5.93 14.56 -9.43
N THR A 123 6.90 13.72 -9.11
CA THR A 123 8.14 13.55 -9.88
C THR A 123 8.33 12.09 -10.23
N THR A 124 8.94 11.85 -11.38
CA THR A 124 9.22 10.50 -11.89
C THR A 124 10.72 10.30 -12.02
N GLU A 125 11.20 9.18 -11.47
CA GLU A 125 12.58 8.72 -11.57
C GLU A 125 12.62 7.49 -12.48
N ILE A 126 13.52 7.47 -13.46
CA ILE A 126 13.70 6.28 -14.32
C ILE A 126 14.61 5.28 -13.58
N ALA A 127 14.13 4.05 -13.41
CA ALA A 127 14.91 2.97 -12.83
C ALA A 127 15.99 2.54 -13.83
N PRO A 128 17.26 2.37 -13.39
CA PRO A 128 18.25 1.67 -14.19
C PRO A 128 17.72 0.28 -14.57
N PRO A 129 17.79 -0.11 -15.85
CA PRO A 129 17.36 -1.44 -16.25
C PRO A 129 18.16 -2.53 -15.56
N SER A 130 17.51 -3.66 -15.32
CA SER A 130 18.09 -4.89 -14.79
C SER A 130 18.35 -5.89 -15.91
N ASP A 131 19.27 -6.81 -15.67
CA ASP A 131 19.49 -8.01 -16.50
C ASP A 131 18.72 -9.24 -15.97
N THR A 132 18.03 -9.08 -14.84
CA THR A 132 17.18 -10.10 -14.20
C THR A 132 15.70 -9.73 -14.28
N LEU A 133 14.83 -10.69 -13.93
CA LEU A 133 13.37 -10.51 -13.85
C LEU A 133 12.94 -9.80 -12.56
N SER A 134 13.67 -8.73 -12.20
CA SER A 134 13.39 -7.93 -11.02
C SER A 134 14.10 -6.59 -11.10
N LEU A 135 13.42 -5.55 -10.62
CA LEU A 135 14.02 -4.26 -10.29
C LEU A 135 14.11 -4.09 -8.77
N PRO A 136 15.20 -3.48 -8.25
CA PRO A 136 15.28 -3.09 -6.85
C PRO A 136 14.15 -2.12 -6.51
N PRO A 137 13.17 -2.52 -5.69
CA PRO A 137 12.02 -1.67 -5.41
C PRO A 137 12.44 -0.46 -4.56
N LYS A 138 11.74 0.66 -4.75
CA LYS A 138 11.88 1.86 -3.92
C LYS A 138 10.57 2.17 -3.22
N TRP A 139 10.64 2.26 -1.90
CA TRP A 139 9.54 2.63 -1.01
C TRP A 139 10.06 3.54 0.10
N GLY A 140 9.17 4.06 0.93
CA GLY A 140 9.54 4.99 1.97
C GLY A 140 9.57 6.43 1.47
N THR A 141 9.54 7.38 2.38
CA THR A 141 9.55 8.80 2.07
C THR A 141 8.37 9.20 1.15
N SER A 142 8.65 9.90 0.05
CA SER A 142 7.67 10.38 -0.91
C SER A 142 7.33 9.39 -2.02
N TYR A 143 7.94 8.20 -2.07
CA TYR A 143 7.57 7.17 -3.06
C TYR A 143 6.16 6.67 -2.79
N TYR A 144 5.31 6.66 -3.83
CA TYR A 144 3.92 6.21 -3.71
C TYR A 144 3.51 5.26 -4.85
N SER A 145 4.18 5.30 -5.99
CA SER A 145 3.87 4.41 -7.10
C SER A 145 5.14 3.96 -7.81
N MET A 146 5.10 2.80 -8.44
CA MET A 146 6.18 2.26 -9.26
C MET A 146 5.57 1.53 -10.45
N ALA A 147 6.28 1.54 -11.58
CA ALA A 147 5.96 0.70 -12.73
C ALA A 147 7.20 -0.07 -13.15
N HIS A 148 7.04 -1.34 -13.52
CA HIS A 148 8.10 -2.14 -14.12
C HIS A 148 7.61 -2.86 -15.38
N THR A 149 8.54 -3.35 -16.18
CA THR A 149 8.25 -4.16 -17.35
C THR A 149 8.44 -5.63 -17.06
N HIS A 150 7.58 -6.51 -17.57
CA HIS A 150 7.94 -7.91 -17.77
C HIS A 150 8.47 -8.12 -19.20
N PRO A 151 9.67 -8.71 -19.36
CA PRO A 151 10.13 -9.17 -20.67
C PRO A 151 9.34 -10.39 -21.12
N LYS A 152 9.44 -10.76 -22.41
CA LYS A 152 8.68 -11.89 -23.00
C LYS A 152 8.92 -13.26 -22.34
N ILE A 153 10.00 -13.40 -21.56
CA ILE A 153 10.34 -14.64 -20.86
C ILE A 153 9.65 -14.74 -19.48
N ALA A 154 8.99 -13.68 -19.03
CA ALA A 154 8.17 -13.64 -17.82
C ALA A 154 6.68 -13.65 -18.19
N TYR A 155 5.82 -14.12 -17.28
CA TYR A 155 4.37 -14.09 -17.51
C TYR A 155 3.88 -12.65 -17.62
N PRO A 156 2.89 -12.33 -18.46
CA PRO A 156 2.39 -10.97 -18.65
C PRO A 156 1.45 -10.53 -17.51
N MET A 157 1.71 -10.93 -16.26
CA MET A 157 0.89 -10.62 -15.09
C MET A 157 1.74 -10.57 -13.81
N PHE A 158 1.23 -9.90 -12.77
CA PHE A 158 1.92 -9.71 -11.49
C PHE A 158 2.20 -11.03 -10.75
N SER A 159 3.33 -11.08 -10.06
CA SER A 159 3.72 -12.09 -9.06
C SER A 159 3.20 -11.72 -7.66
N TYR A 160 3.44 -12.59 -6.66
CA TYR A 160 3.15 -12.24 -5.28
C TYR A 160 4.20 -11.27 -4.72
N SER A 161 5.46 -11.39 -5.15
CA SER A 161 6.50 -10.40 -4.87
C SER A 161 6.09 -8.98 -5.31
N ASP A 162 5.40 -8.84 -6.43
CA ASP A 162 4.87 -7.55 -6.89
C ASP A 162 3.81 -6.99 -5.93
N MET A 163 2.92 -7.85 -5.41
CA MET A 163 1.95 -7.46 -4.38
C MET A 163 2.67 -7.03 -3.09
N MET A 164 3.79 -7.67 -2.76
CA MET A 164 4.61 -7.26 -1.62
C MET A 164 5.31 -5.92 -1.83
N VAL A 165 5.63 -5.54 -3.06
CA VAL A 165 6.11 -4.19 -3.36
C VAL A 165 4.99 -3.18 -3.13
N LEU A 166 3.77 -3.43 -3.62
CA LEU A 166 2.60 -2.59 -3.33
C LEU A 166 2.35 -2.45 -1.81
N TYR A 167 2.42 -3.56 -1.08
CA TYR A 167 2.31 -3.58 0.37
C TYR A 167 3.33 -2.64 1.04
N ASN A 168 4.60 -2.78 0.65
CA ASN A 168 5.66 -1.95 1.21
C ASN A 168 5.54 -0.47 0.80
N LEU A 169 5.01 -0.17 -0.40
CA LEU A 169 4.70 1.19 -0.81
C LEU A 169 3.66 1.81 0.12
N GLU A 170 2.55 1.12 0.38
CA GLU A 170 1.47 1.63 1.25
C GLU A 170 1.96 1.80 2.69
N MET A 171 2.54 0.75 3.28
CA MET A 171 2.90 0.75 4.70
C MET A 171 4.08 1.65 5.06
N LYS A 172 4.90 2.03 4.08
CA LYS A 172 6.07 2.90 4.28
C LYS A 172 5.88 4.29 3.67
N ALA A 173 4.74 4.57 3.05
CA ALA A 173 4.42 5.89 2.55
C ALA A 173 4.39 6.92 3.68
N TYR A 174 4.78 8.17 3.40
CA TYR A 174 4.42 9.28 4.28
C TYR A 174 2.90 9.44 4.32
N GLN A 175 2.38 9.96 5.44
CA GLN A 175 0.93 10.12 5.68
C GLN A 175 0.17 10.81 4.54
N TYR A 176 0.76 11.80 3.87
CA TYR A 176 0.14 12.52 2.75
C TYR A 176 0.04 11.70 1.45
N ASN A 177 0.65 10.50 1.42
CA ASN A 177 0.57 9.53 0.33
C ASN A 177 -0.24 8.28 0.72
N ASN A 178 -0.76 8.19 1.96
CA ASN A 178 -1.60 7.08 2.38
C ASN A 178 -2.79 6.94 1.45
N GLY A 179 -3.07 5.70 1.04
CA GLY A 179 -4.13 5.41 0.10
C GLY A 179 -3.89 5.98 -1.30
N HIS A 180 -2.73 6.53 -1.67
CA HIS A 180 -2.44 6.90 -3.06
C HIS A 180 -1.66 5.82 -3.81
N THR A 181 -1.27 4.73 -3.13
CA THR A 181 -0.28 3.83 -3.69
C THR A 181 -0.82 2.95 -4.81
N SER A 182 0.08 2.61 -5.73
CA SER A 182 -0.20 1.74 -6.86
C SER A 182 1.07 1.09 -7.35
N PHE A 183 0.95 -0.08 -7.96
CA PHE A 183 2.05 -0.79 -8.57
C PHE A 183 1.66 -1.24 -9.97
N LEU A 184 2.43 -0.85 -10.98
CA LEU A 184 2.08 -0.96 -12.39
C LEU A 184 2.98 -1.99 -13.08
N LEU A 185 2.38 -2.75 -13.99
CA LEU A 185 3.08 -3.68 -14.86
C LEU A 185 2.86 -3.27 -16.30
N VAL A 186 3.94 -3.22 -17.07
CA VAL A 186 3.92 -3.04 -18.52
C VAL A 186 4.49 -4.31 -19.17
N CYS A 187 3.72 -4.96 -20.02
CA CYS A 187 4.11 -6.23 -20.62
C CYS A 187 3.65 -6.35 -22.07
N GLU A 188 4.06 -7.42 -22.74
CA GLU A 188 3.48 -7.89 -23.99
C GLU A 188 2.77 -9.21 -23.72
N ASP A 189 1.52 -9.34 -24.14
CA ASP A 189 0.78 -10.59 -24.01
C ASP A 189 1.17 -11.62 -25.10
N GLU A 190 0.62 -12.82 -25.02
CA GLU A 190 0.90 -13.92 -25.96
C GLU A 190 0.51 -13.59 -27.42
N ASN A 191 -0.35 -12.58 -27.63
CA ASN A 191 -0.76 -12.12 -28.96
C ASN A 191 0.13 -10.97 -29.48
N GLY A 192 1.19 -10.61 -28.76
CA GLY A 192 2.08 -9.51 -29.10
C GLY A 192 1.52 -8.13 -28.78
N VAL A 193 0.40 -8.04 -28.05
CA VAL A 193 -0.24 -6.77 -27.70
C VAL A 193 0.38 -6.23 -26.42
N LYS A 194 0.75 -4.95 -26.43
CA LYS A 194 1.24 -4.28 -25.24
C LYS A 194 0.10 -4.04 -24.26
N GLN A 195 0.32 -4.42 -23.02
CA GLN A 195 -0.63 -4.24 -21.94
C GLN A 195 0.00 -3.40 -20.83
N THR A 196 -0.84 -2.61 -20.17
CA THR A 196 -0.48 -1.91 -18.93
C THR A 196 -1.52 -2.24 -17.88
N TYR A 197 -1.06 -2.85 -16.79
CA TYR A 197 -1.87 -3.20 -15.64
C TYR A 197 -1.46 -2.37 -14.43
N ALA A 198 -2.35 -2.29 -13.45
CA ALA A 198 -2.07 -1.76 -12.13
C ALA A 198 -2.73 -2.64 -11.05
N ILE A 199 -2.05 -2.78 -9.92
CA ILE A 199 -2.65 -3.25 -8.67
C ILE A 199 -2.67 -2.12 -7.65
N VAL A 200 -3.74 -2.11 -6.86
CA VAL A 200 -4.03 -1.10 -5.83
C VAL A 200 -4.81 -1.74 -4.70
N PHE A 201 -4.65 -1.21 -3.48
CA PHE A 201 -5.51 -1.58 -2.36
C PHE A 201 -6.92 -1.00 -2.52
N GLU A 202 -7.91 -1.84 -2.26
CA GLU A 202 -9.33 -1.49 -2.18
C GLU A 202 -9.79 -1.45 -0.71
N ASN A 203 -10.96 -0.84 -0.50
CA ASN A 203 -11.55 -0.70 0.84
C ASN A 203 -12.38 -1.92 1.26
N ILE A 204 -12.37 -3.00 0.48
CA ILE A 204 -13.17 -4.22 0.70
C ILE A 204 -12.29 -5.46 0.57
N GLY A 205 -12.62 -6.53 1.28
CA GLY A 205 -11.91 -7.81 1.19
C GLY A 205 -10.89 -8.04 2.32
N GLN A 206 -10.26 -9.22 2.28
CA GLN A 206 -9.20 -9.61 3.20
C GLN A 206 -7.92 -8.82 2.92
N GLN A 207 -7.26 -8.38 3.99
CA GLN A 207 -6.00 -7.65 3.89
C GLN A 207 -4.86 -8.61 3.53
N VAL A 208 -3.80 -8.10 2.91
CA VAL A 208 -2.61 -8.92 2.60
C VAL A 208 -2.01 -9.50 3.88
N GLU A 209 -2.10 -8.80 5.00
CA GLU A 209 -1.70 -9.27 6.33
C GLU A 209 -2.44 -10.53 6.80
N ASP A 210 -3.68 -10.76 6.33
CA ASP A 210 -4.44 -11.95 6.67
C ASP A 210 -3.75 -13.22 6.13
N VAL A 211 -2.98 -13.11 5.04
CA VAL A 211 -2.14 -14.20 4.52
C VAL A 211 -1.07 -14.59 5.55
N TRP A 212 -0.50 -13.63 6.27
CA TRP A 212 0.51 -13.90 7.30
C TRP A 212 -0.09 -14.52 8.56
N ALA A 213 -1.33 -14.17 8.86
CA ALA A 213 -2.09 -14.75 9.96
C ALA A 213 -2.65 -16.15 9.66
N ASN A 214 -2.52 -16.65 8.43
CA ASN A 214 -3.01 -17.98 8.06
C ASN A 214 -2.32 -19.08 8.90
N PRO A 215 -3.08 -20.01 9.51
CA PRO A 215 -2.52 -21.12 10.28
C PRO A 215 -1.43 -21.93 9.57
N GLU A 216 -1.51 -22.07 8.23
CA GLU A 216 -0.51 -22.78 7.42
C GLU A 216 0.84 -22.05 7.29
N ASN A 217 0.90 -20.79 7.71
CA ASN A 217 2.09 -19.95 7.67
C ASN A 217 2.68 -19.69 9.06
N ILE A 218 2.06 -20.23 10.13
CA ILE A 218 2.57 -20.11 11.50
C ILE A 218 3.98 -20.71 11.57
N GLY A 219 4.92 -19.90 12.08
CA GLY A 219 6.33 -20.30 12.25
C GLY A 219 7.20 -20.14 11.00
N LEU A 220 6.65 -19.63 9.89
CA LEU A 220 7.44 -19.24 8.72
C LEU A 220 7.91 -17.79 8.84
N GLU A 221 9.14 -17.53 8.41
CA GLU A 221 9.64 -16.16 8.25
C GLU A 221 8.93 -15.47 7.07
N PRO A 222 8.74 -14.14 7.09
CA PRO A 222 8.05 -13.41 6.01
C PRO A 222 8.57 -13.74 4.61
N LYS A 223 9.90 -13.87 4.46
CA LYS A 223 10.53 -14.24 3.19
C LYS A 223 10.07 -15.62 2.68
N GLN A 224 9.92 -16.60 3.57
CA GLN A 224 9.47 -17.95 3.20
C GLN A 224 8.00 -17.95 2.78
N ILE A 225 7.17 -17.09 3.40
CA ILE A 225 5.77 -16.91 2.98
C ILE A 225 5.73 -16.33 1.56
N VAL A 226 6.53 -15.30 1.27
CA VAL A 226 6.62 -14.72 -0.08
C VAL A 226 7.07 -15.77 -1.09
N GLU A 227 8.13 -16.53 -0.81
CA GLU A 227 8.60 -17.60 -1.70
C GLU A 227 7.54 -18.70 -1.92
N LYS A 228 6.81 -19.11 -0.88
CA LYS A 228 5.69 -20.06 -0.97
C LYS A 228 4.58 -19.53 -1.88
N MET A 229 4.23 -18.26 -1.74
CA MET A 229 3.16 -17.63 -2.52
C MET A 229 3.58 -17.37 -3.97
N ASP A 230 4.81 -16.91 -4.22
CA ASP A 230 5.36 -16.78 -5.57
C ASP A 230 5.39 -18.12 -6.29
N LYS A 231 5.74 -19.20 -5.58
CA LYS A 231 5.65 -20.55 -6.13
C LYS A 231 4.21 -20.91 -6.50
N ALA A 232 3.23 -20.60 -5.66
CA ALA A 232 1.82 -20.86 -5.95
C ALA A 232 1.34 -20.08 -7.19
N PHE A 233 1.73 -18.81 -7.32
CA PHE A 233 1.47 -18.00 -8.52
C PHE A 233 2.10 -18.64 -9.75
N LYS A 234 3.39 -18.99 -9.67
CA LYS A 234 4.13 -19.61 -10.75
C LYS A 234 3.47 -20.91 -11.21
N ASP A 235 3.15 -21.82 -10.30
CA ASP A 235 2.55 -23.12 -10.63
C ASP A 235 1.19 -22.94 -11.36
N LYS A 236 0.40 -21.93 -10.98
CA LYS A 236 -0.86 -21.58 -11.64
C LYS A 236 -0.65 -20.95 -13.02
N TYR A 237 0.34 -20.06 -13.16
CA TYR A 237 0.68 -19.47 -14.46
C TYR A 237 1.29 -20.49 -15.42
N ASP A 238 2.12 -21.41 -14.94
CA ASP A 238 2.61 -22.55 -15.74
C ASP A 238 1.43 -23.34 -16.31
N THR A 239 0.49 -23.75 -15.44
CA THR A 239 -0.71 -24.51 -15.85
C THR A 239 -1.56 -23.72 -16.87
N GLU A 240 -1.66 -22.40 -16.71
CA GLU A 240 -2.41 -21.55 -17.64
C GLU A 240 -1.71 -21.41 -19.00
N SER A 241 -0.38 -21.32 -18.99
CA SER A 241 0.43 -21.17 -20.20
C SER A 241 0.35 -22.39 -21.14
N GLU A 242 -0.01 -23.56 -20.61
CA GLU A 242 -0.22 -24.79 -21.39
C GLU A 242 -1.55 -24.79 -22.15
N LYS A 243 -2.45 -23.84 -21.90
CA LYS A 243 -3.76 -23.76 -22.57
C LYS A 243 -3.63 -23.14 -23.95
N SER A 244 -4.56 -23.48 -24.84
CA SER A 244 -4.60 -22.90 -26.20
C SER A 244 -4.91 -21.41 -26.24
N ASN A 245 -5.50 -20.87 -25.17
CA ASN A 245 -5.78 -19.44 -25.00
C ASN A 245 -5.59 -19.05 -23.53
N PRO A 246 -4.33 -18.82 -23.09
CA PRO A 246 -4.02 -18.48 -21.71
C PRO A 246 -4.71 -17.19 -21.27
N ASN A 247 -5.25 -17.20 -20.05
CA ASN A 247 -5.86 -16.03 -19.40
C ASN A 247 -5.22 -15.79 -18.03
N TYR A 248 -4.07 -15.11 -18.04
CA TYR A 248 -3.34 -14.78 -16.82
C TYR A 248 -4.09 -13.77 -15.93
N GLU A 249 -4.93 -12.91 -16.50
CA GLU A 249 -5.81 -11.99 -15.74
C GLU A 249 -6.76 -12.78 -14.83
N ARG A 250 -7.39 -13.84 -15.36
CA ARG A 250 -8.25 -14.73 -14.58
C ARG A 250 -7.46 -15.39 -13.45
N VAL A 251 -6.29 -15.94 -13.74
CA VAL A 251 -5.47 -16.64 -12.74
C VAL A 251 -5.08 -15.70 -11.60
N PHE A 252 -4.63 -14.48 -11.91
CA PHE A 252 -4.33 -13.47 -10.89
C PHE A 252 -5.54 -13.16 -10.03
N LEU A 253 -6.71 -12.94 -10.64
CA LEU A 253 -7.96 -12.65 -9.94
C LEU A 253 -8.45 -13.83 -9.09
N GLN A 254 -8.23 -15.07 -9.51
CA GLN A 254 -8.54 -16.27 -8.72
C GLN A 254 -7.66 -16.38 -7.48
N LEU A 255 -6.35 -16.13 -7.63
CA LEU A 255 -5.39 -16.15 -6.53
C LEU A 255 -5.65 -15.03 -5.51
N ASN A 256 -6.28 -13.94 -5.94
CA ASN A 256 -6.63 -12.78 -5.12
C ASN A 256 -8.14 -12.67 -4.85
N PHE A 257 -8.90 -13.73 -5.09
CA PHE A 257 -10.36 -13.67 -4.96
C PHE A 257 -10.78 -13.41 -3.51
N GLY A 258 -11.51 -12.32 -3.29
CA GLY A 258 -11.95 -11.90 -1.95
C GLY A 258 -10.91 -11.14 -1.14
N THR A 259 -9.71 -10.91 -1.67
CA THR A 259 -8.72 -10.00 -1.08
C THR A 259 -9.07 -8.54 -1.40
N ASN A 260 -8.37 -7.61 -0.75
CA ASN A 260 -8.47 -6.19 -1.03
C ASN A 260 -7.52 -5.70 -2.12
N ILE A 261 -7.01 -6.58 -2.97
CA ILE A 261 -6.18 -6.21 -4.11
C ILE A 261 -7.03 -6.14 -5.37
N GLY A 262 -7.17 -4.94 -5.92
CA GLY A 262 -7.85 -4.72 -7.20
C GLY A 262 -6.87 -4.81 -8.36
N LEU A 263 -7.25 -5.49 -9.44
CA LEU A 263 -6.53 -5.49 -10.72
C LEU A 263 -7.20 -4.52 -11.70
N TYR A 264 -6.40 -3.66 -12.32
CA TYR A 264 -6.85 -2.67 -13.28
C TYR A 264 -6.05 -2.79 -14.57
N LYS A 265 -6.71 -2.53 -15.69
CA LYS A 265 -6.12 -2.55 -17.03
C LYS A 265 -6.33 -1.21 -17.70
N ALA A 266 -5.26 -0.62 -18.23
CA ALA A 266 -5.37 0.60 -19.02
C ALA A 266 -5.89 0.27 -20.43
N SER A 267 -6.58 1.22 -21.06
CA SER A 267 -6.88 1.15 -22.48
C SER A 267 -5.60 1.16 -23.31
N SER A 268 -5.65 0.64 -24.54
CA SER A 268 -4.47 0.53 -25.42
C SER A 268 -3.85 1.88 -25.78
N ASP A 269 -4.63 2.95 -25.75
CA ASP A 269 -4.20 4.33 -25.95
C ASP A 269 -3.82 5.05 -24.63
N LEU A 270 -3.86 4.35 -23.49
CA LEU A 270 -3.54 4.85 -22.14
C LEU A 270 -4.32 6.13 -21.80
N THR A 271 -5.64 6.13 -22.05
CA THR A 271 -6.54 7.25 -21.71
C THR A 271 -7.50 6.89 -20.57
N ASN A 272 -7.83 5.61 -20.42
CA ASN A 272 -8.79 5.12 -19.43
C ASN A 272 -8.26 3.88 -18.71
N TRP A 273 -8.91 3.57 -17.59
CA TRP A 273 -8.69 2.35 -16.83
C TRP A 273 -9.99 1.57 -16.75
N SER A 274 -9.89 0.26 -16.62
CA SER A 274 -10.99 -0.62 -16.25
C SER A 274 -10.55 -1.51 -15.10
N LYS A 275 -11.38 -1.62 -14.06
CA LYS A 275 -11.20 -2.64 -13.04
C LYS A 275 -11.57 -3.99 -13.65
N LEU A 276 -10.70 -4.98 -13.50
CA LEU A 276 -10.97 -6.34 -13.92
C LEU A 276 -11.54 -7.11 -12.73
N THR A 277 -12.60 -7.88 -12.96
CA THR A 277 -13.28 -8.64 -11.92
C THR A 277 -13.68 -10.03 -12.42
N ILE A 278 -13.81 -10.97 -11.48
CA ILE A 278 -14.49 -12.25 -11.69
C ILE A 278 -15.61 -12.37 -10.64
N SER A 279 -16.73 -13.00 -11.01
CA SER A 279 -17.87 -13.18 -10.11
C SER A 279 -17.73 -14.40 -9.20
N GLU A 280 -16.82 -15.31 -9.52
CA GLU A 280 -16.61 -16.58 -8.83
C GLU A 280 -15.13 -17.01 -8.90
N ASN A 281 -14.67 -17.76 -7.91
CA ASN A 281 -13.33 -18.35 -7.90
C ASN A 281 -13.33 -19.72 -8.61
N SER A 282 -13.29 -19.71 -9.93
CA SER A 282 -13.32 -20.92 -10.76
C SER A 282 -12.43 -20.80 -11.99
N ASP A 283 -11.87 -21.92 -12.46
CA ASP A 283 -11.05 -21.98 -13.67
C ASP A 283 -11.84 -21.67 -14.95
N THR A 284 -13.17 -21.56 -14.86
CA THR A 284 -14.06 -21.12 -15.95
C THR A 284 -14.54 -19.69 -15.80
N ALA A 285 -14.11 -18.97 -14.77
CA ALA A 285 -14.57 -17.62 -14.49
C ALA A 285 -14.25 -16.68 -15.66
N VAL A 286 -15.20 -15.78 -15.97
CA VAL A 286 -15.05 -14.79 -17.03
C VAL A 286 -14.57 -13.47 -16.44
N VAL A 287 -13.44 -12.98 -16.96
CA VAL A 287 -12.92 -11.66 -16.59
C VAL A 287 -13.80 -10.58 -17.20
N THR A 288 -14.40 -9.75 -16.35
CA THR A 288 -15.30 -8.67 -16.76
C THR A 288 -14.66 -7.32 -16.42
N PRO A 289 -14.45 -6.45 -17.42
CA PRO A 289 -13.98 -5.09 -17.18
C PRO A 289 -15.13 -4.18 -16.73
N VAL A 290 -14.88 -3.38 -15.70
CA VAL A 290 -15.75 -2.29 -15.24
C VAL A 290 -15.01 -0.99 -15.47
N ASN A 291 -15.55 -0.12 -16.31
CA ASN A 291 -14.90 1.12 -16.67
C ASN A 291 -14.75 2.05 -15.45
N CYS A 292 -13.57 2.66 -15.29
CA CYS A 292 -13.30 3.66 -14.26
C CYS A 292 -13.66 5.09 -14.69
N ASN A 293 -13.75 5.37 -16.00
CA ASN A 293 -13.92 6.72 -16.56
C ASN A 293 -14.87 6.76 -17.76
#